data_AF-A0AAW3RA26-F1
#
_entry.id   AF-A0AAW3RA26-F1
#
_cell.length_a   1.000
_cell.length_b   1.000
_cell.length_c   1.000
_cell.angle_alpha   90.00
_cell.angle_beta   90.00
_cell.angle_gamma   90.00
#
_symmetry.space_group_name_H-M   'P 1'
#
loop_
_entity.id
_entity.type
_entity.pdbx_description
1 polymer ?
#
loop_
_entity_poly.entity_id
_entity_poly.type
_entity_poly.pdbx_seq_one_letter_code
_entity_poly.pdbx_strand_id
1 'polypeptide(L)'
;MLVLAGMVAICALLGSFAMGILFNSKHIPADLMANGAYYAFQRLGAFYHVGNLFLILYAIANVLAQISALAFSIDAPLKILLGDADPEFIPKKLSKMNKKDVPVNGYILTGVLVSILIIIPALGIGNMNELFNWLLNLNSVVMPMRYLWVFLAYMLLNKHLKEFKSDYKFLKNPVAGRLVGAWCFLFTAFACILGMVPKTSYASNPSSWLFQLTLNILTPIIFVALGMILPMIARRHRTKTA
;
A
#
# COMPACT_ATOMS: atom_id res chain seq x y z
N MET A 1 11.36 -6.92 -17.72
CA MET A 1 10.53 -5.90 -17.01
C MET A 1 9.50 -5.26 -17.92
N LEU A 2 9.87 -4.71 -19.09
CA LEU A 2 8.90 -4.07 -20.00
C LEU A 2 7.81 -5.02 -20.53
N VAL A 3 8.14 -6.26 -20.89
CA VAL A 3 7.15 -7.26 -21.33
C VAL A 3 6.13 -7.61 -20.24
N LEU A 4 6.61 -7.82 -19.00
CA LEU A 4 5.76 -8.05 -17.83
C LEU A 4 4.84 -6.86 -17.57
N ALA A 5 5.36 -5.63 -17.62
CA ALA A 5 4.56 -4.42 -17.45
C ALA A 5 3.47 -4.29 -18.53
N GLY A 6 3.81 -4.58 -19.79
CA GLY A 6 2.85 -4.60 -20.90
C GLY A 6 1.74 -5.64 -20.69
N MET A 7 2.10 -6.86 -20.28
CA MET A 7 1.12 -7.90 -19.97
C MET A 7 0.17 -7.48 -18.85
N VAL A 8 0.70 -6.95 -17.74
CA VAL A 8 -0.13 -6.47 -16.62
C VAL A 8 -1.09 -5.36 -17.05
N ALA A 9 -0.61 -4.42 -17.88
CA ALA A 9 -1.44 -3.34 -18.41
C ALA A 9 -2.58 -3.88 -19.29
N ILE A 10 -2.27 -4.81 -20.20
CA ILE A 10 -3.28 -5.44 -21.07
C ILE A 10 -4.32 -6.20 -20.23
N CYS A 11 -3.89 -7.01 -19.27
CA CYS A 11 -4.80 -7.74 -18.39
C CYS A 11 -5.71 -6.79 -17.58
N ALA A 12 -5.17 -5.70 -17.04
CA ALA A 12 -5.94 -4.72 -16.29
C ALA A 12 -6.97 -3.97 -17.16
N LEU A 13 -6.59 -3.61 -18.40
CA LEU A 13 -7.48 -2.95 -19.35
C LEU A 13 -8.61 -3.88 -19.78
N LEU A 14 -8.28 -5.11 -20.18
CA LEU A 14 -9.28 -6.11 -20.59
C LEU A 14 -10.22 -6.48 -19.44
N GLY A 15 -9.69 -6.64 -18.21
CA GLY A 15 -10.49 -6.89 -17.02
C GLY A 15 -11.47 -5.74 -16.75
N SER A 16 -10.98 -4.49 -16.81
CA SER A 16 -11.82 -3.31 -16.62
C SER A 16 -12.90 -3.18 -17.69
N PHE A 17 -12.56 -3.47 -18.95
CA PHE A 17 -13.51 -3.46 -20.07
C PHE A 17 -14.58 -4.55 -19.91
N ALA A 18 -14.20 -5.76 -19.53
CA ALA A 18 -15.13 -6.86 -19.25
C ALA A 18 -16.12 -6.50 -18.11
N MET A 19 -15.62 -5.89 -17.04
CA MET A 19 -16.46 -5.37 -15.96
C MET A 19 -17.43 -4.28 -16.46
N GLY A 20 -16.98 -3.38 -17.35
CA GLY A 20 -17.83 -2.36 -17.95
C GLY A 20 -18.96 -2.91 -18.82
N ILE A 21 -18.76 -4.05 -19.48
CA ILE A 21 -19.82 -4.74 -20.25
C ILE A 21 -20.81 -5.45 -19.33
N LEU A 22 -20.32 -6.09 -18.26
CA LEU A 22 -21.13 -6.93 -17.39
C LEU A 22 -21.98 -6.15 -16.38
N PHE A 23 -21.60 -4.92 -16.03
CA PHE A 23 -22.28 -4.11 -15.02
C PHE A 23 -22.87 -2.83 -15.62
N ASN A 24 -24.16 -2.61 -15.37
CA ASN A 24 -24.82 -1.37 -15.77
C ASN A 24 -24.35 -0.20 -14.89
N SER A 25 -23.76 0.83 -15.51
CA SER A 25 -23.24 2.02 -14.82
C SER A 25 -24.30 2.82 -14.07
N LYS A 26 -25.60 2.66 -14.38
CA LYS A 26 -26.71 3.33 -13.69
C LYS A 26 -27.14 2.63 -12.39
N HIS A 27 -26.78 1.35 -12.21
CA HIS A 27 -27.15 0.54 -11.05
C HIS A 27 -25.94 -0.27 -10.57
N ILE A 28 -24.94 0.43 -10.05
CA ILE A 28 -23.72 -0.17 -9.53
C ILE A 28 -23.99 -0.71 -8.12
N PRO A 29 -23.76 -2.01 -7.84
CA PRO A 29 -23.84 -2.56 -6.49
C PRO A 29 -22.90 -1.81 -5.55
N ALA A 30 -23.37 -1.47 -4.34
CA ALA A 30 -22.55 -0.73 -3.36
C ALA A 30 -21.28 -1.49 -2.93
N ASP A 31 -21.28 -2.80 -3.11
CA ASP A 31 -20.19 -3.72 -2.79
C ASP A 31 -19.40 -4.18 -4.02
N LEU A 32 -19.62 -3.58 -5.20
CA LEU A 32 -18.95 -3.97 -6.44
C LEU A 32 -17.42 -3.96 -6.31
N MET A 33 -16.87 -3.04 -5.52
CA MET A 33 -15.42 -2.96 -5.30
C MET A 33 -14.86 -4.18 -4.56
N ALA A 34 -15.64 -4.81 -3.70
CA ALA A 34 -15.25 -6.01 -2.96
C ALA A 34 -15.67 -7.30 -3.67
N ASN A 35 -16.90 -7.34 -4.20
CA ASN A 35 -17.54 -8.56 -4.70
C ASN A 35 -17.69 -8.61 -6.23
N GLY A 36 -17.25 -7.58 -6.96
CA GLY A 36 -17.53 -7.44 -8.38
C GLY A 36 -17.03 -8.60 -9.24
N ALA A 37 -15.86 -9.15 -8.93
CA ALA A 37 -15.36 -10.32 -9.65
C ALA A 37 -16.25 -11.55 -9.43
N TYR A 38 -16.73 -11.79 -8.21
CA TYR A 38 -17.65 -12.90 -7.91
C TYR A 38 -18.96 -12.76 -8.68
N TYR A 39 -19.53 -11.54 -8.70
CA TYR A 39 -20.74 -11.25 -9.48
C TYR A 39 -20.51 -11.41 -10.99
N ALA A 40 -19.34 -11.05 -11.50
CA ALA A 40 -18.98 -11.24 -12.89
C ALA A 40 -18.99 -12.74 -13.27
N PHE A 41 -18.32 -13.58 -12.46
CA PHE A 41 -18.30 -15.03 -12.68
C PHE A 41 -19.66 -15.69 -12.46
N GLN A 42 -20.49 -15.16 -11.56
CA GLN A 42 -21.86 -15.62 -11.38
C GLN A 42 -22.71 -15.35 -12.63
N ARG A 43 -22.66 -14.12 -13.17
CA ARG A 43 -23.38 -13.76 -14.40
C ARG A 43 -22.91 -14.56 -15.59
N LEU A 44 -21.61 -14.83 -15.68
CA LEU A 44 -21.05 -15.70 -16.70
C LEU A 44 -21.60 -17.13 -16.60
N GLY A 45 -21.67 -17.67 -15.38
CA GLY A 45 -22.24 -19.00 -15.13
C GLY A 45 -23.73 -19.08 -15.46
N ALA A 46 -24.49 -18.01 -15.18
CA ALA A 46 -25.88 -17.88 -15.60
C ALA A 46 -26.02 -17.84 -17.13
N PHE A 47 -25.14 -17.10 -17.83
CA PHE A 47 -25.14 -17.02 -19.29
C PHE A 47 -24.87 -18.39 -19.96
N TYR A 48 -23.92 -19.15 -19.44
CA TYR A 48 -23.61 -20.51 -19.92
C TYR A 48 -24.52 -21.60 -19.33
N HIS A 49 -25.54 -21.24 -18.54
CA HIS A 49 -26.48 -22.17 -17.89
C HIS A 49 -25.81 -23.19 -16.94
N VAL A 50 -24.60 -22.88 -16.46
CA VAL A 50 -23.84 -23.72 -15.50
C VAL A 50 -24.03 -23.24 -14.06
N GLY A 51 -24.94 -22.30 -13.83
CA GLY A 51 -25.29 -21.78 -12.51
C GLY A 51 -24.10 -21.13 -11.80
N ASN A 52 -23.91 -21.46 -10.52
CA ASN A 52 -22.86 -20.86 -9.68
C ASN A 52 -21.48 -21.55 -9.78
N LEU A 53 -21.28 -22.49 -10.71
CA LEU A 53 -20.03 -23.25 -10.80
C LEU A 53 -18.80 -22.34 -10.94
N PHE A 54 -18.85 -21.36 -11.85
CA PHE A 54 -17.73 -20.43 -12.07
C PHE A 54 -17.47 -19.52 -10.87
N LEU A 55 -18.50 -19.11 -10.13
CA LEU A 55 -18.33 -18.36 -8.89
C LEU A 55 -17.57 -19.20 -7.85
N ILE A 56 -17.94 -20.47 -7.67
CA ILE A 56 -17.31 -21.35 -6.68
C ILE A 56 -15.84 -21.61 -7.04
N LEU A 57 -15.57 -21.93 -8.31
CA LEU A 57 -14.20 -22.14 -8.79
C LEU A 57 -13.35 -20.88 -8.61
N TYR A 58 -13.89 -19.71 -8.96
CA TYR A 58 -13.21 -18.44 -8.74
C TYR A 58 -12.97 -18.17 -7.25
N ALA A 59 -13.94 -18.44 -6.38
CA ALA A 59 -13.81 -18.24 -4.94
C ALA A 59 -12.67 -19.08 -4.35
N ILE A 60 -12.59 -20.37 -4.71
CA ILE A 60 -11.50 -21.26 -4.26
C ILE A 60 -10.16 -20.75 -4.78
N ALA A 61 -10.07 -20.42 -6.07
CA ALA A 61 -8.84 -19.91 -6.67
C ALA A 61 -8.39 -18.60 -6.01
N ASN A 62 -9.32 -17.67 -5.75
CA ASN A 62 -9.04 -16.39 -5.12
C ASN A 62 -8.59 -16.57 -3.67
N VAL A 63 -9.22 -17.46 -2.89
CA VAL A 63 -8.77 -17.76 -1.52
C VAL A 63 -7.34 -18.29 -1.51
N LEU A 64 -7.01 -19.26 -2.37
CA LEU A 64 -5.66 -19.80 -2.47
C LEU A 64 -4.64 -18.73 -2.91
N ALA A 65 -4.99 -17.92 -3.90
CA ALA A 65 -4.15 -16.83 -4.38
C ALA A 65 -3.89 -15.78 -3.30
N GLN A 66 -4.92 -15.37 -2.55
CA GLN A 66 -4.78 -14.37 -1.49
C GLN A 66 -3.98 -14.89 -0.30
N ILE A 67 -4.14 -16.16 0.09
CA ILE A 67 -3.30 -16.78 1.13
C ILE A 67 -1.82 -16.75 0.73
N SER A 68 -1.52 -17.13 -0.52
CA SER A 68 -0.16 -17.09 -1.07
C SER A 68 0.41 -15.67 -1.10
N ALA A 69 -0.37 -14.71 -1.60
CA ALA A 69 0.03 -13.31 -1.68
C ALA A 69 0.29 -12.70 -0.30
N LEU A 70 -0.55 -13.01 0.70
CA LEU A 70 -0.37 -12.56 2.08
C LEU A 70 0.91 -13.12 2.71
N ALA A 71 1.16 -14.43 2.55
CA ALA A 71 2.36 -15.06 3.06
C ALA A 71 3.64 -14.40 2.50
N PHE A 72 3.68 -14.17 1.19
CA PHE A 72 4.81 -13.51 0.53
C PHE A 72 4.95 -12.03 0.92
N SER A 73 3.83 -11.31 0.99
CA SER A 73 3.81 -9.87 1.29
C SER A 73 4.22 -9.54 2.73
N ILE A 74 4.12 -10.49 3.66
CA ILE A 74 4.62 -10.32 5.03
C ILE A 74 6.11 -10.68 5.11
N ASP A 75 6.51 -11.81 4.51
CA ASP A 75 7.86 -12.34 4.64
C ASP A 75 8.92 -11.48 3.93
N ALA A 76 8.70 -11.16 2.65
CA ALA A 76 9.71 -10.50 1.84
C ALA A 76 10.04 -9.08 2.31
N PRO A 77 9.07 -8.18 2.56
CA PRO A 77 9.40 -6.82 3.02
C PRO A 77 10.04 -6.80 4.41
N LEU A 78 9.64 -7.72 5.30
CA LEU A 78 10.20 -7.79 6.65
C LEU A 78 11.66 -8.26 6.64
N LYS A 79 11.99 -9.26 5.80
CA LYS A 79 13.36 -9.71 5.61
C LYS A 79 14.23 -8.65 4.95
N ILE A 80 13.72 -7.93 3.95
CA ILE A 80 14.45 -6.80 3.36
C ILE A 80 14.69 -5.71 4.40
N LEU A 81 13.67 -5.35 5.18
CA LEU A 81 13.78 -4.31 6.21
C LEU A 81 14.77 -4.66 7.33
N LEU A 82 14.73 -5.92 7.81
CA LEU A 82 15.53 -6.36 8.96
C LEU A 82 16.87 -7.00 8.59
N GLY A 83 17.01 -7.49 7.36
CA GLY A 83 18.23 -8.10 6.83
C GLY A 83 19.29 -7.07 6.44
N ASP A 84 18.87 -5.96 5.81
CA ASP A 84 19.75 -4.83 5.45
C ASP A 84 19.69 -3.70 6.50
N ALA A 85 19.20 -4.02 7.70
CA ALA A 85 19.01 -3.07 8.77
C ALA A 85 20.35 -2.54 9.29
N ASP A 86 20.66 -1.27 9.00
CA ASP A 86 21.75 -0.59 9.67
C ASP A 86 21.46 -0.56 11.19
N PRO A 87 22.35 -1.11 12.03
CA PRO A 87 22.14 -1.17 13.47
C PRO A 87 22.11 0.21 14.15
N GLU A 88 22.35 1.31 13.43
CA GLU A 88 22.09 2.69 13.87
C GLU A 88 20.60 3.05 13.82
N PHE A 89 19.84 2.52 12.87
CA PHE A 89 18.46 2.91 12.61
C PHE A 89 17.42 1.88 13.09
N ILE A 90 17.82 0.63 13.29
CA ILE A 90 16.93 -0.46 13.74
C ILE A 90 17.45 -1.06 15.05
N PRO A 91 16.59 -1.17 16.09
CA PRO A 91 17.02 -1.71 17.38
C PRO A 91 17.34 -3.20 17.27
N LYS A 92 18.46 -3.63 17.87
CA LYS A 92 18.94 -5.03 17.87
C LYS A 92 17.92 -6.07 18.35
N LYS A 93 16.91 -5.65 19.14
CA LYS A 93 15.82 -6.52 19.59
C LYS A 93 14.88 -6.92 18.44
N LEU A 94 14.66 -6.05 17.45
CA LEU A 94 13.79 -6.33 16.30
C LEU A 94 14.51 -7.15 15.23
N SER A 95 15.82 -6.96 15.05
CA SER A 95 16.64 -7.74 14.12
C SER A 95 17.12 -9.08 14.68
N LYS A 96 16.66 -9.50 15.87
CA LYS A 96 17.01 -10.81 16.42
C LYS A 96 16.37 -11.93 15.59
N MET A 97 17.21 -12.71 14.91
CA MET A 97 16.81 -13.86 14.12
C MET A 97 16.74 -15.12 15.00
N ASN A 98 15.77 -16.00 14.72
CA ASN A 98 15.70 -17.33 15.33
C ASN A 98 16.60 -18.33 14.56
N LYS A 99 16.72 -19.57 15.03
CA LYS A 99 17.54 -20.65 14.43
C LYS A 99 17.26 -20.99 12.95
N LYS A 100 16.21 -20.40 12.36
CA LYS A 100 15.79 -20.59 10.97
C LYS A 100 15.93 -19.29 10.14
N ASP A 101 16.72 -18.33 10.61
CA ASP A 101 16.89 -17.01 9.99
C ASP A 101 15.57 -16.24 9.79
N VAL A 102 14.67 -16.38 10.76
CA VAL A 102 13.37 -15.70 10.76
C VAL A 102 13.36 -14.61 11.85
N PRO A 103 13.09 -13.34 11.52
CA PRO A 103 13.01 -12.26 12.51
C PRO A 103 11.67 -12.26 13.27
N VAL A 104 11.55 -13.13 14.28
CA VAL A 104 10.29 -13.36 15.04
C VAL A 104 9.69 -12.08 15.62
N ASN A 105 10.53 -11.21 16.20
CA ASN A 105 10.07 -9.95 16.80
C ASN A 105 9.56 -8.96 15.75
N GLY A 106 10.05 -9.06 14.52
CA GLY A 106 9.54 -8.29 13.37
C GLY A 106 8.12 -8.70 13.01
N TYR A 107 7.83 -10.01 12.90
CA TYR A 107 6.47 -10.48 12.59
C TYR A 107 5.48 -10.12 13.69
N ILE A 108 5.88 -10.21 14.96
CA ILE A 108 5.03 -9.80 16.09
C ILE A 108 4.71 -8.30 16.00
N LEU A 109 5.71 -7.45 15.74
CA LEU A 109 5.50 -6.01 15.56
C LEU A 109 4.51 -5.74 14.42
N THR A 110 4.73 -6.34 13.24
CA THR A 110 3.82 -6.19 12.10
C THR A 110 2.43 -6.70 12.41
N GLY A 111 2.30 -7.83 13.08
CA GLY A 111 1.01 -8.40 13.49
C GLY A 111 0.24 -7.48 14.44
N VAL A 112 0.92 -6.90 15.44
CA VAL A 112 0.31 -5.92 16.35
C VAL A 112 -0.12 -4.66 15.59
N LEU A 113 0.76 -4.11 14.75
CA LEU A 113 0.45 -2.89 13.97
C LEU A 113 -0.74 -3.09 13.02
N VAL A 114 -0.76 -4.21 12.28
CA VAL A 114 -1.87 -4.54 11.37
C VAL A 114 -3.16 -4.79 12.14
N SER A 115 -3.09 -5.48 13.29
CA SER A 115 -4.28 -5.72 14.13
C SER A 115 -4.89 -4.41 14.62
N ILE A 116 -4.06 -3.49 15.13
CA ILE A 116 -4.51 -2.16 15.55
C ILE A 116 -5.12 -1.38 14.38
N LEU A 117 -4.47 -1.43 13.21
CA LEU A 117 -4.95 -0.75 12.00
C LEU A 117 -6.29 -1.30 11.50
N ILE A 118 -6.61 -2.56 11.76
CA ILE A 118 -7.92 -3.14 11.39
C ILE A 118 -8.96 -2.83 12.46
N ILE A 119 -8.62 -2.98 13.74
CA ILE A 119 -9.58 -2.84 14.86
C ILE A 119 -10.05 -1.39 15.02
N ILE A 120 -9.14 -0.41 15.05
CA ILE A 120 -9.51 1.00 15.30
C ILE A 120 -10.54 1.51 14.28
N PRO A 121 -10.34 1.31 12.97
CA PRO A 121 -11.30 1.76 11.97
C PRO A 121 -12.55 0.88 11.95
N ALA A 122 -12.47 -0.43 12.23
CA ALA A 122 -13.65 -1.30 12.32
C ALA A 122 -14.62 -0.89 13.43
N LEU A 123 -14.12 -0.32 14.54
CA LEU A 123 -14.96 0.19 15.63
C LEU A 123 -15.69 1.49 15.26
N GLY A 124 -15.12 2.30 14.36
CA GLY A 124 -15.70 3.58 13.93
C GLY A 124 -16.46 3.54 12.60
N ILE A 125 -16.08 2.62 11.70
CA ILE A 125 -16.68 2.42 10.38
C ILE A 125 -17.59 1.20 10.47
N GLY A 126 -18.87 1.42 10.76
CA GLY A 126 -19.85 0.37 11.03
C GLY A 126 -20.24 -0.51 9.84
N ASN A 127 -19.65 -0.31 8.65
CA ASN A 127 -19.96 -1.07 7.43
C ASN A 127 -18.68 -1.65 6.81
N MET A 128 -18.69 -2.97 6.54
CA MET A 128 -17.58 -3.69 5.92
C MET A 128 -17.16 -3.12 4.56
N ASN A 129 -18.11 -2.69 3.74
CA ASN A 129 -17.83 -2.12 2.42
C ASN A 129 -17.15 -0.75 2.55
N GLU A 130 -17.61 0.07 3.51
CA GLU A 130 -16.97 1.35 3.81
C GLU A 130 -15.56 1.15 4.38
N LEU A 131 -15.37 0.16 5.26
CA LEU A 131 -14.06 -0.20 5.80
C LEU A 131 -13.11 -0.64 4.70
N PHE A 132 -13.57 -1.49 3.78
CA PHE A 132 -12.78 -1.93 2.62
C PHE A 132 -12.40 -0.76 1.72
N ASN A 133 -13.36 0.09 1.37
CA ASN A 133 -13.11 1.27 0.53
C ASN A 133 -12.17 2.27 1.22
N TRP A 134 -12.30 2.43 2.54
CA TRP A 134 -11.39 3.25 3.33
C TRP A 134 -9.98 2.67 3.35
N LEU A 135 -9.81 1.36 3.53
CA LEU A 135 -8.50 0.70 3.45
C LEU A 135 -7.85 0.87 2.07
N LEU A 136 -8.62 0.76 0.99
CA LEU A 136 -8.15 1.05 -0.36
C LEU A 136 -7.73 2.51 -0.51
N ASN A 137 -8.50 3.44 0.04
CA ASN A 137 -8.18 4.86 0.01
C ASN A 137 -6.91 5.18 0.81
N LEU A 138 -6.77 4.63 2.01
CA LEU A 138 -5.57 4.76 2.83
C LEU A 138 -4.35 4.20 2.10
N ASN A 139 -4.46 3.02 1.48
CA ASN A 139 -3.38 2.44 0.68
C ASN A 139 -2.97 3.39 -0.46
N SER A 140 -3.93 4.01 -1.15
CA SER A 140 -3.68 4.97 -2.22
C SER A 140 -2.98 6.25 -1.77
N VAL A 141 -2.99 6.57 -0.47
CA VAL A 141 -2.26 7.72 0.11
C VAL A 141 -0.89 7.29 0.62
N VAL A 142 -0.82 6.19 1.39
CA VAL A 142 0.41 5.73 2.06
C VAL A 142 1.44 5.22 1.05
N MET A 143 1.01 4.51 -0.01
CA MET A 143 1.92 3.96 -1.02
C MET A 143 2.62 5.04 -1.85
N PRO A 144 1.96 6.12 -2.32
CA PRO A 144 2.64 7.24 -2.95
C PRO A 144 3.48 8.07 -1.99
N MET A 145 3.05 8.22 -0.72
CA MET A 145 3.73 9.04 0.27
C MET A 145 5.19 8.61 0.51
N ARG A 146 5.50 7.31 0.52
CA ARG A 146 6.91 6.85 0.59
C ARG A 146 7.77 7.34 -0.58
N TYR A 147 7.19 7.54 -1.77
CA TYR A 147 7.93 8.04 -2.92
C TYR A 147 8.25 9.53 -2.83
N LEU A 148 7.52 10.32 -2.02
CA LEU A 148 7.89 11.72 -1.76
C LEU A 148 9.30 11.82 -1.17
N TRP A 149 9.65 10.92 -0.25
CA TRP A 149 11.00 10.83 0.31
C TRP A 149 12.03 10.41 -0.73
N VAL A 150 11.68 9.49 -1.63
CA VAL A 150 12.56 9.06 -2.73
C VAL A 150 12.82 10.22 -3.69
N PHE A 151 11.81 10.98 -4.07
CA PHE A 151 11.97 12.14 -4.95
C PHE A 151 12.74 13.28 -4.26
N LEU A 152 12.51 13.51 -2.96
CA LEU A 152 13.29 14.46 -2.18
C LEU A 152 14.77 14.05 -2.13
N ALA A 153 15.06 12.79 -1.81
CA ALA A 153 16.41 12.24 -1.80
C ALA A 153 17.06 12.33 -3.19
N TYR A 154 16.31 12.05 -4.26
CA TYR A 154 16.79 12.19 -5.64
C TYR A 154 17.15 13.65 -5.99
N MET A 155 16.33 14.62 -5.59
CA MET A 155 16.65 16.04 -5.79
C MET A 155 17.89 16.50 -5.00
N LEU A 156 18.04 16.03 -3.77
CA LEU A 156 19.21 16.30 -2.92
C LEU A 156 20.48 15.65 -3.47
N LEU A 157 20.39 14.40 -3.94
CA LEU A 157 21.48 13.70 -4.59
C LEU A 157 21.88 14.39 -5.89
N ASN A 158 20.91 14.84 -6.68
CA ASN A 158 21.15 15.64 -7.89
C ASN A 158 21.91 16.96 -7.60
N LYS A 159 21.72 17.55 -6.41
CA LYS A 159 22.49 18.73 -5.99
C LYS A 159 23.95 18.41 -5.69
N HIS A 160 24.25 17.19 -5.21
CA HIS A 160 25.58 16.73 -4.84
C HIS A 160 26.22 15.79 -5.88
N LEU A 161 25.71 15.77 -7.13
CA LEU A 161 26.21 14.92 -8.23
C LEU A 161 27.69 15.09 -8.57
N LYS A 162 28.32 16.19 -8.12
CA LYS A 162 29.76 16.43 -8.31
C LYS A 162 30.61 15.62 -7.35
N GLU A 163 30.07 15.20 -6.21
CA GLU A 163 30.77 14.47 -5.15
C GLU A 163 30.58 12.95 -5.28
N PHE A 164 29.48 12.49 -5.87
CA PHE A 164 29.15 11.07 -6.01
C PHE A 164 29.23 10.59 -7.47
N LYS A 165 30.12 9.63 -7.75
CA LYS A 165 30.12 8.88 -9.02
C LYS A 165 29.02 7.82 -8.98
N SER A 166 28.01 7.95 -9.84
CA SER A 166 26.99 6.92 -10.05
C SER A 166 27.24 6.18 -11.37
N ASP A 167 27.19 4.84 -11.35
CA ASP A 167 27.33 3.97 -12.53
C ASP A 167 26.19 4.14 -13.53
N TYR A 168 25.01 4.54 -13.05
CA TYR A 168 23.85 4.84 -13.88
C TYR A 168 23.28 6.22 -13.57
N LYS A 169 23.12 7.06 -14.61
CA LYS A 169 22.49 8.38 -14.52
C LYS A 169 21.31 8.42 -15.48
N PHE A 170 20.09 8.46 -14.93
CA PHE A 170 18.86 8.57 -15.72
C PHE A 170 18.84 9.88 -16.53
N LEU A 171 19.21 11.00 -15.91
CA LEU A 171 19.35 12.31 -16.55
C LEU A 171 20.78 12.81 -16.36
N LYS A 172 21.51 13.00 -17.47
CA LYS A 172 22.91 13.48 -17.43
C LYS A 172 23.00 14.97 -17.03
N ASN A 173 21.94 15.74 -17.26
CA ASN A 173 21.88 17.15 -16.90
C ASN A 173 21.28 17.31 -15.48
N PRO A 174 22.03 17.87 -14.51
CA PRO A 174 21.57 18.02 -13.12
C PRO A 174 20.37 18.96 -12.97
N VAL A 175 20.21 19.95 -13.86
CA VAL A 175 19.08 20.88 -13.83
C VAL A 175 17.81 20.19 -14.31
N ALA A 176 17.90 19.45 -15.43
CA ALA A 176 16.77 18.66 -15.94
C ALA A 176 16.37 17.56 -14.94
N GLY A 177 17.34 16.89 -14.32
CA GLY A 177 17.11 15.92 -13.24
C GLY A 177 16.35 16.52 -12.06
N ARG A 178 16.73 17.72 -11.62
CA ARG A 178 16.02 18.41 -10.54
C ARG A 178 14.60 18.83 -10.95
N LEU A 179 14.41 19.30 -12.18
CA LEU A 179 13.09 19.73 -12.66
C LEU A 179 12.13 18.54 -12.75
N VAL A 180 12.56 17.41 -13.33
CA VAL A 180 11.76 16.18 -13.38
C VAL A 180 11.48 15.64 -11.99
N GLY A 181 12.48 15.64 -11.09
CA GLY A 181 12.29 15.25 -9.70
C GLY A 181 11.27 16.13 -8.95
N ALA A 182 11.34 17.44 -9.16
CA ALA A 182 10.41 18.40 -8.56
C ALA A 182 9.00 18.24 -9.12
N TRP A 183 8.86 18.02 -10.43
CA TRP A 183 7.56 17.74 -11.05
C TRP A 183 6.93 16.45 -10.49
N CYS A 184 7.69 15.35 -10.43
CA CYS A 184 7.24 14.09 -9.82
C CYS A 184 6.85 14.26 -8.35
N PHE A 185 7.64 15.02 -7.59
CA PHE A 185 7.36 15.32 -6.18
C PHE A 185 6.04 16.10 -6.04
N LEU A 186 5.87 17.19 -6.79
CA LEU A 186 4.67 18.03 -6.72
C LEU A 186 3.42 17.27 -7.16
N PHE A 187 3.51 16.49 -8.24
CA PHE A 187 2.39 15.68 -8.72
C PHE A 187 1.99 14.61 -7.70
N THR A 188 2.99 13.92 -7.12
CA THR A 188 2.75 12.91 -6.08
C THR A 188 2.17 13.54 -4.82
N ALA A 189 2.69 14.70 -4.40
CA ALA A 189 2.19 15.41 -3.21
C ALA A 189 0.74 15.84 -3.42
N PHE A 190 0.41 16.38 -4.59
CA PHE A 190 -0.94 16.72 -4.97
C PHE A 190 -1.87 15.50 -4.95
N ALA A 191 -1.45 14.37 -5.52
CA ALA A 191 -2.22 13.13 -5.50
C ALA A 191 -2.43 12.59 -4.07
N CYS A 192 -1.42 12.67 -3.19
CA CYS A 192 -1.56 12.30 -1.78
C CYS A 192 -2.59 13.17 -1.06
N ILE A 193 -2.55 14.49 -1.26
CA ILE A 193 -3.48 15.43 -0.63
C ILE A 193 -4.91 15.16 -1.09
N LEU A 194 -5.11 14.98 -2.40
CA LEU A 194 -6.44 14.62 -2.94
C LEU A 194 -6.91 13.25 -2.44
N GLY A 195 -6.01 12.27 -2.32
CA GLY A 195 -6.33 10.95 -1.80
C GLY A 195 -6.74 10.95 -0.32
N MET A 196 -6.26 11.91 0.48
CA MET A 196 -6.65 12.03 1.90
C MET A 196 -8.13 12.40 2.06
N VAL A 197 -8.71 13.10 1.08
CA VAL A 197 -10.13 13.49 1.10
C VAL A 197 -11.00 12.23 0.95
N PRO A 198 -11.88 11.93 1.93
CA PRO A 198 -12.78 10.79 1.82
C PRO A 198 -13.70 10.93 0.62
N LYS A 199 -13.85 9.83 -0.13
CA LYS A 199 -14.70 9.74 -1.33
C LYS A 199 -16.17 9.49 -1.01
N THR A 200 -16.52 9.42 0.28
CA THR A 200 -17.89 9.27 0.76
C THR A 200 -18.62 10.63 0.72
N SER A 201 -19.92 10.61 0.45
CA SER A 201 -20.71 11.84 0.42
C SER A 201 -20.80 12.44 1.83
N TYR A 202 -20.32 13.67 1.99
CA TYR A 202 -20.43 14.44 3.24
C TYR A 202 -21.90 14.58 3.70
N ALA A 203 -22.83 14.64 2.73
CA ALA A 203 -24.25 14.86 2.98
C ALA A 203 -24.96 13.64 3.58
N SER A 204 -24.44 12.42 3.43
CA SER A 204 -25.08 11.21 3.95
C SER A 204 -24.68 10.86 5.38
N ASN A 205 -23.43 11.13 5.80
CA ASN A 205 -22.93 10.82 7.15
C ASN A 205 -21.71 11.69 7.54
N PRO A 206 -21.91 12.91 8.07
CA PRO A 206 -20.83 13.84 8.40
C PRO A 206 -19.80 13.29 9.40
N SER A 207 -20.25 12.53 10.41
CA SER A 207 -19.37 11.98 11.45
C SER A 207 -18.45 10.87 10.93
N SER A 208 -18.95 9.98 10.07
CA SER A 208 -18.14 8.95 9.42
C SER A 208 -17.12 9.57 8.47
N TRP A 209 -17.53 10.62 7.72
CA TRP A 209 -16.64 11.35 6.84
C TRP A 209 -15.49 12.03 7.60
N LEU A 210 -15.79 12.73 8.70
CA LEU A 210 -14.77 13.36 9.54
C LEU A 210 -13.84 12.33 10.21
N PHE A 211 -14.39 11.20 10.64
CA PHE A 211 -13.60 10.10 11.19
C PHE A 211 -12.64 9.51 10.15
N GLN A 212 -13.13 9.24 8.93
CA GLN A 212 -12.30 8.74 7.82
C GLN A 212 -11.22 9.75 7.41
N LEU A 213 -11.54 11.05 7.33
CA LEU A 213 -10.55 12.10 7.04
C LEU A 213 -9.48 12.14 8.13
N THR A 214 -9.91 12.10 9.40
CA THR A 214 -8.99 12.11 10.55
C THR A 214 -8.06 10.92 10.49
N LEU A 215 -8.57 9.71 10.23
CA LEU A 215 -7.73 8.51 10.08
C LEU A 215 -6.81 8.59 8.85
N ASN A 216 -7.29 9.10 7.71
CA ASN A 216 -6.47 9.26 6.51
C ASN A 216 -5.27 10.20 6.71
N ILE A 217 -5.38 11.16 7.63
CA ILE A 217 -4.30 12.09 7.98
C ILE A 217 -3.45 11.52 9.12
N LEU A 218 -4.10 11.01 10.17
CA LEU A 218 -3.44 10.56 11.39
C LEU A 218 -2.63 9.28 11.17
N THR A 219 -3.15 8.31 10.41
CA THR A 219 -2.47 7.03 10.18
C THR A 219 -1.12 7.21 9.46
N PRO A 220 -1.00 7.99 8.37
CA PRO A 220 0.31 8.27 7.79
C PRO A 220 1.26 9.01 8.73
N ILE A 221 0.77 9.96 9.55
CA ILE A 221 1.59 10.65 10.55
C ILE A 221 2.14 9.65 11.58
N ILE A 222 1.30 8.74 12.08
CA ILE A 222 1.72 7.67 13.00
C ILE A 222 2.79 6.79 12.34
N PHE A 223 2.64 6.43 11.07
CA PHE A 223 3.64 5.64 10.35
C PHE A 223 4.98 6.36 10.20
N VAL A 224 4.96 7.65 9.87
CA VAL A 224 6.20 8.47 9.82
C VAL A 224 6.82 8.58 11.22
N ALA A 225 6.01 8.79 12.26
CA ALA A 225 6.48 8.83 13.64
C ALA A 225 7.11 7.51 14.07
N LEU A 226 6.49 6.37 13.75
CA LEU A 226 7.06 5.04 13.99
C LEU A 226 8.42 4.87 13.29
N GLY A 227 8.52 5.33 12.04
CA GLY A 227 9.78 5.35 11.29
C GLY A 227 10.89 6.17 11.95
N MET A 228 10.54 7.25 12.68
CA MET A 228 11.50 8.07 13.43
C MET A 228 11.81 7.55 14.84
N ILE A 229 10.84 6.90 15.48
CA ILE A 229 10.99 6.34 16.84
C ILE A 229 11.95 5.15 16.85
N LEU A 230 11.90 4.28 15.83
CA LEU A 230 12.78 3.11 15.73
C LEU A 230 14.29 3.49 15.79
N PRO A 231 14.77 4.49 15.02
CA PRO A 231 16.14 5.02 15.14
C PRO A 231 16.45 5.63 16.51
N MET A 232 15.52 6.37 17.12
CA MET A 232 15.74 6.95 18.45
C MET A 232 15.94 5.87 19.52
N ILE A 233 15.16 4.80 19.46
CA ILE A 233 15.29 3.65 20.37
C ILE A 233 16.62 2.93 20.11
N ALA A 234 17.01 2.73 18.85
CA ALA A 234 18.29 2.13 18.49
C ALA A 234 19.48 2.94 19.04
N ARG A 235 19.47 4.27 18.88
CA ARG A 235 20.49 5.18 19.41
C ARG A 235 20.57 5.13 20.94
N ARG A 236 19.44 5.20 21.65
CA ARG A 236 19.40 5.10 23.12
C ARG A 236 19.93 3.77 23.66
N HIS A 237 19.67 2.65 22.95
CA HIS A 237 20.23 1.37 23.35
C HIS A 237 21.74 1.31 23.15
N ARG A 238 22.29 1.93 22.10
CA ARG A 238 23.74 2.05 21.91
C ARG A 238 24.41 2.89 23.00
N THR A 239 23.83 4.04 23.37
CA THR A 239 24.37 4.91 24.44
C THR A 239 24.35 4.25 25.82
N LYS A 240 23.50 3.24 26.04
CA LYS A 240 23.46 2.44 27.28
C LYS A 240 24.39 1.22 27.28
N THR A 241 24.95 0.86 26.13
CA THR A 241 25.85 -0.30 25.98
C THR A 241 27.31 0.13 25.73
N ALA A 242 27.56 1.43 25.66
CA ALA A 242 28.89 2.05 25.67
C ALA A 242 29.15 2.57 27.09
#